data_AF-A0A7L4UR09-F1
#
_entry.id   AF-A0A7L4UR09-F1
#
_cell.length_a   1.000
_cell.length_b   1.000
_cell.length_c   1.000
_cell.angle_alpha   90.00
_cell.angle_beta   90.00
_cell.angle_gamma   90.00
#
_symmetry.space_group_name_H-M   'P 1'
#
loop_
_entity.id
_entity.type
_entity.pdbx_description
1 polymer ?
#
loop_
_entity_poly.entity_id
_entity_poly.type
_entity_poly.pdbx_seq_one_letter_code
_entity_poly.pdbx_strand_id
1 'polypeptide(L)'
;MKTKWLLIFISILWSNLFAQDIVGTWQGTLELPTIKLPIVFHFTEEENQLKATMDSPMQGATGIPVDEVINEKGVLELKVKASGLVYTAKIDGDKLIGTFKQAGMEFPLVLAKKNNNEVELRPQTPKPPYDYITKEVEVFNKKQEVKLAGTLSLPREGNDFPIVVMITGSGTQNRDEEIFGHKPFLVIANYLAKYGIGSLRMDDRGIGGSDEGKPNPTTADFATDIASAVEYLTTEDYTNIGLLGHSEGGMIAPIVAVDDVRVKFLVLLAAPGIPCSELLILQNDAIARGYGMPDSLLEHNKKINRLMYDFIDSYEGDNIKADMRAFMKKENLPIDEKQLKVLTSPWFQYFIRFNPNDYLQKIKIPVLALNGSLDLQVLADENLHGIEKSLQATGNKKFETKKFDGLNHLFQNAKTGLPVEYGQIEETISLEVLETISNWIKQL
;
A
#
# COMPACT_ATOMS: atom_id res chain seq x y z
N MET A 1 -4.72 -83.07 -27.64
CA MET A 1 -5.62 -82.01 -28.18
C MET A 1 -5.76 -80.91 -27.13
N LYS A 2 -5.32 -79.70 -27.48
CA LYS A 2 -5.62 -78.38 -26.88
C LYS A 2 -5.66 -78.27 -25.34
N THR A 3 -4.54 -77.84 -24.76
CA THR A 3 -4.49 -77.24 -23.42
C THR A 3 -4.18 -75.75 -23.60
N LYS A 4 -5.16 -74.88 -23.34
CA LYS A 4 -4.97 -73.42 -23.30
C LYS A 4 -4.26 -73.06 -21.99
N TRP A 5 -3.05 -72.52 -22.08
CA TRP A 5 -2.42 -71.81 -20.98
C TRP A 5 -2.54 -70.31 -21.23
N LEU A 6 -3.14 -69.63 -20.27
CA LEU A 6 -3.26 -68.18 -20.15
C LEU A 6 -1.89 -67.66 -19.66
N LEU A 7 -1.17 -66.91 -20.48
CA LEU A 7 0.03 -66.16 -20.07
C LEU A 7 -0.34 -64.69 -20.03
N ILE A 8 -0.40 -64.17 -18.80
CA ILE A 8 -0.62 -62.77 -18.45
C ILE A 8 0.61 -61.97 -18.91
N PHE A 9 0.43 -61.06 -19.86
CA PHE A 9 1.41 -60.02 -20.17
C PHE A 9 1.11 -58.81 -19.28
N ILE A 10 1.91 -58.60 -18.25
CA ILE A 10 1.94 -57.36 -17.47
C ILE A 10 2.60 -56.29 -18.36
N SER A 11 1.78 -55.45 -18.99
CA SER A 11 2.25 -54.18 -19.54
C SER A 11 2.29 -53.16 -18.41
N ILE A 12 3.48 -52.83 -17.94
CA ILE A 12 3.69 -51.74 -16.98
C ILE A 12 3.41 -50.43 -17.73
N LEU A 13 2.26 -49.81 -17.45
CA LEU A 13 1.97 -48.42 -17.76
C LEU A 13 2.83 -47.56 -16.83
N TRP A 14 3.93 -47.00 -17.36
CA TRP A 14 4.65 -45.93 -16.70
C TRP A 14 3.87 -44.64 -16.95
N SER A 15 3.02 -44.28 -15.99
CA SER A 15 2.29 -43.02 -15.94
C SER A 15 3.23 -41.84 -15.75
N ASN A 16 2.82 -40.69 -16.30
CA ASN A 16 3.37 -39.34 -16.10
C ASN A 16 3.66 -39.03 -14.63
N LEU A 17 4.90 -39.26 -14.18
CA LEU A 17 5.36 -38.96 -12.83
C LEU A 17 6.01 -37.58 -12.67
N PHE A 18 6.05 -36.75 -13.72
CA PHE A 18 6.74 -35.46 -13.72
C PHE A 18 5.87 -34.25 -13.38
N ALA A 19 4.53 -34.38 -13.38
CA ALA A 19 3.65 -33.23 -13.16
C ALA A 19 3.56 -32.80 -11.68
N GLN A 20 3.73 -33.73 -10.73
CA GLN A 20 3.57 -33.45 -9.30
C GLN A 20 4.76 -32.68 -8.68
N ASP A 21 5.94 -32.69 -9.29
CA ASP A 21 7.15 -32.09 -8.68
C ASP A 21 7.26 -30.57 -8.86
N ILE A 22 6.47 -29.97 -9.75
CA ILE A 22 6.57 -28.53 -10.07
C ILE A 22 5.55 -27.65 -9.35
N VAL A 23 4.45 -28.23 -8.85
CA VAL A 23 3.42 -27.52 -8.10
C VAL A 23 4.04 -26.83 -6.87
N GLY A 24 3.63 -25.59 -6.62
CA GLY A 24 4.13 -24.74 -5.54
C GLY A 24 4.66 -23.39 -6.02
N THR A 25 5.29 -22.66 -5.10
CA THR A 25 5.84 -21.32 -5.35
C THR A 25 7.33 -21.41 -5.66
N TRP A 26 7.76 -20.69 -6.68
CA TRP A 26 9.16 -20.64 -7.13
C TRP A 26 9.60 -19.19 -7.24
N GLN A 27 10.74 -18.85 -6.65
CA GLN A 27 11.21 -17.47 -6.59
C GLN A 27 12.66 -17.36 -7.02
N GLY A 28 13.01 -16.25 -7.65
CA GLY A 28 14.38 -15.92 -8.01
C GLY A 28 14.55 -14.44 -8.29
N THR A 29 15.79 -14.03 -8.48
CA THR A 29 16.13 -12.64 -8.77
C THR A 29 16.64 -12.53 -10.19
N LEU A 30 15.94 -11.74 -11.00
CA LEU A 30 16.35 -11.34 -12.34
C LEU A 30 17.32 -10.18 -12.21
N GLU A 31 18.58 -10.42 -12.58
CA GLU A 31 19.66 -9.45 -12.54
C GLU A 31 19.65 -8.62 -13.83
N LEU A 32 19.09 -7.40 -13.79
CA LEU A 32 19.20 -6.44 -14.89
C LEU A 32 20.40 -5.50 -14.66
N PRO A 33 20.91 -4.82 -15.70
CA PRO A 33 22.10 -3.97 -15.59
C PRO A 33 22.02 -2.88 -14.52
N THR A 34 20.81 -2.42 -14.19
CA THR A 34 20.57 -1.32 -13.24
C THR A 34 19.76 -1.71 -12.01
N ILE A 35 19.11 -2.88 -12.02
CA ILE A 35 18.14 -3.25 -10.98
C ILE A 35 18.03 -4.76 -10.82
N LYS A 36 17.74 -5.21 -9.60
CA LYS A 36 17.48 -6.61 -9.26
C LYS A 36 16.00 -6.83 -9.06
N LEU A 37 15.36 -7.57 -9.97
CA LEU A 37 13.92 -7.82 -9.95
C LEU A 37 13.62 -9.17 -9.29
N PRO A 38 12.97 -9.21 -8.11
CA PRO A 38 12.39 -10.46 -7.62
C PRO A 38 11.27 -10.89 -8.57
N ILE A 39 11.32 -12.13 -9.03
CA ILE A 39 10.30 -12.77 -9.86
C ILE A 39 9.80 -14.00 -9.11
N VAL A 40 8.48 -14.15 -9.03
CA VAL A 40 7.83 -15.29 -8.40
C VAL A 40 6.88 -15.93 -9.38
N PHE A 41 6.88 -17.26 -9.47
CA PHE A 41 5.87 -18.03 -10.17
C PHE A 41 5.14 -18.94 -9.18
N HIS A 42 3.82 -18.99 -9.28
CA HIS A 42 2.98 -19.90 -8.53
C HIS A 42 2.39 -20.91 -9.48
N PHE A 43 2.66 -22.19 -9.24
CA PHE A 43 2.14 -23.29 -10.06
C PHE A 43 1.04 -24.03 -9.31
N THR A 44 -0.09 -24.22 -9.98
CA THR A 44 -1.23 -25.01 -9.49
C THR A 44 -1.60 -26.08 -10.52
N GLU A 45 -2.26 -27.13 -10.05
CA GLU A 45 -2.80 -28.18 -10.92
C GLU A 45 -4.33 -28.16 -10.83
N GLU A 46 -5.00 -27.99 -11.97
CA GLU A 46 -6.45 -28.05 -12.10
C GLU A 46 -6.81 -28.98 -13.26
N GLU A 47 -7.68 -29.95 -13.02
CA GLU A 47 -8.15 -30.90 -14.06
C GLU A 47 -7.01 -31.62 -14.82
N ASN A 48 -5.91 -31.97 -14.13
CA ASN A 48 -4.67 -32.54 -14.69
C ASN A 48 -3.95 -31.61 -15.69
N GLN A 49 -4.20 -30.30 -15.64
CA GLN A 49 -3.46 -29.29 -16.37
C GLN A 49 -2.68 -28.40 -15.39
N LEU A 50 -1.41 -28.17 -15.71
CA LEU A 50 -0.57 -27.26 -14.96
C LEU A 50 -0.91 -25.82 -15.35
N LYS A 51 -1.26 -25.00 -14.36
CA LYS A 51 -1.49 -23.56 -14.48
C LYS A 51 -0.43 -22.80 -13.72
N ALA A 52 -0.21 -21.55 -14.10
CA ALA A 52 0.69 -20.68 -13.37
C ALA A 52 0.23 -19.22 -13.33
N THR A 53 0.58 -18.54 -12.26
CA THR A 53 0.61 -17.07 -12.18
C THR A 53 2.03 -16.59 -11.91
N MET A 54 2.27 -15.33 -12.21
CA MET A 54 3.55 -14.66 -12.00
C MET A 54 3.34 -13.41 -11.15
N ASP A 55 4.24 -13.19 -10.21
CA ASP A 55 4.37 -11.93 -9.49
C ASP A 55 5.71 -11.28 -9.84
N SER A 56 5.68 -9.96 -9.94
CA SER A 56 6.84 -9.08 -9.89
C SER A 56 6.66 -8.13 -8.71
N PRO A 57 7.01 -8.56 -7.48
CA PRO A 57 6.71 -7.82 -6.26
C PRO A 57 7.28 -6.40 -6.26
N MET A 58 8.50 -6.22 -6.77
CA MET A 58 9.13 -4.90 -6.88
C MET A 58 8.38 -3.96 -7.85
N GLN A 59 7.59 -4.51 -8.77
CA GLN A 59 6.77 -3.74 -9.71
C GLN A 59 5.30 -3.67 -9.27
N GLY A 60 4.95 -4.16 -8.08
CA GLY A 60 3.59 -4.15 -7.54
C GLY A 60 2.58 -4.98 -8.35
N ALA A 61 3.06 -5.88 -9.20
CA ALA A 61 2.20 -6.67 -10.08
C ALA A 61 2.15 -8.12 -9.55
N THR A 62 0.99 -8.52 -9.04
CA THR A 62 0.75 -9.86 -8.48
C THR A 62 -0.36 -10.57 -9.24
N GLY A 63 -0.32 -11.90 -9.29
CA GLY A 63 -1.34 -12.73 -9.91
C GLY A 63 -1.42 -12.59 -11.43
N ILE A 64 -0.33 -12.19 -12.10
CA ILE A 64 -0.29 -12.06 -13.57
C ILE A 64 -0.53 -13.45 -14.16
N PRO A 65 -1.58 -13.66 -14.98
CA PRO A 65 -1.83 -14.96 -15.58
C PRO A 65 -0.68 -15.36 -16.52
N VAL A 66 -0.20 -16.60 -16.40
CA VAL A 66 0.67 -17.21 -17.40
C VAL A 66 -0.22 -17.89 -18.43
N ASP A 67 -0.25 -17.32 -19.65
CA ASP A 67 -1.16 -17.73 -20.72
C ASP A 67 -0.87 -19.14 -21.24
N GLU A 68 0.40 -19.54 -21.25
CA GLU A 68 0.84 -20.87 -21.71
C GLU A 68 1.88 -21.45 -20.74
N VAL A 69 1.62 -22.66 -20.27
CA VAL A 69 2.54 -23.45 -19.43
C VAL A 69 2.81 -24.76 -20.17
N ILE A 70 4.00 -24.91 -20.75
CA ILE A 70 4.39 -26.06 -21.54
C ILE A 70 5.50 -26.79 -20.80
N ASN A 71 5.35 -28.08 -20.53
CA ASN A 71 6.39 -28.91 -19.94
C ASN A 71 6.67 -30.11 -20.83
N GLU A 72 7.76 -30.04 -21.60
CA GLU A 72 8.18 -31.11 -22.50
C GLU A 72 9.57 -31.62 -22.09
N LYS A 73 9.65 -32.93 -21.76
CA LYS A 73 10.91 -33.64 -21.47
C LYS A 73 11.80 -32.96 -20.39
N GLY A 74 11.17 -32.33 -19.38
CA GLY A 74 11.89 -31.67 -18.28
C GLY A 74 12.35 -30.24 -18.58
N VAL A 75 11.88 -29.66 -19.69
CA VAL A 75 12.03 -28.24 -20.02
C VAL A 75 10.65 -27.59 -19.90
N LEU A 76 10.57 -26.61 -19.01
CA LEU A 76 9.41 -25.76 -18.80
C LEU A 76 9.52 -24.51 -19.68
N GLU A 77 8.45 -24.18 -20.38
CA GLU A 77 8.29 -22.92 -21.10
C GLU A 77 7.01 -22.21 -20.63
N LEU A 78 7.17 -20.96 -20.19
CA LEU A 78 6.10 -20.10 -19.68
C LEU A 78 5.96 -18.88 -20.58
N LYS A 79 4.73 -18.50 -20.92
CA LYS A 79 4.46 -17.28 -21.70
C LYS A 79 3.43 -16.38 -21.04
N VAL A 80 3.76 -15.09 -20.98
CA VAL A 80 2.82 -14.03 -20.61
C VAL A 80 2.67 -13.12 -21.83
N LYS A 81 1.61 -13.32 -22.60
CA LYS A 81 1.35 -12.65 -23.89
C LYS A 81 1.21 -11.15 -23.73
N ALA A 82 0.54 -10.70 -22.67
CA ALA A 82 0.31 -9.29 -22.41
C ALA A 82 1.60 -8.46 -22.30
N SER A 83 2.71 -9.09 -21.86
CA SER A 83 4.00 -8.43 -21.67
C SER A 83 5.07 -8.92 -22.66
N GLY A 84 4.73 -9.86 -23.55
CA GLY A 84 5.66 -10.51 -24.47
C GLY A 84 6.76 -11.30 -23.77
N LEU A 85 6.51 -11.73 -22.52
CA LEU A 85 7.49 -12.47 -21.71
C LEU A 85 7.45 -13.95 -22.06
N VAL A 86 8.65 -14.52 -22.23
CA VAL A 86 8.88 -15.96 -22.35
C VAL A 86 9.95 -16.36 -21.35
N TYR A 87 9.68 -17.35 -20.49
CA TYR A 87 10.66 -17.94 -19.60
C TYR A 87 10.82 -19.42 -19.94
N THR A 88 12.02 -19.82 -20.34
CA THR A 88 12.34 -21.22 -20.67
C THR A 88 13.37 -21.74 -19.69
N ALA A 89 13.07 -22.83 -18.98
CA ALA A 89 13.91 -23.34 -17.91
C ALA A 89 13.98 -24.87 -17.88
N LYS A 90 15.14 -25.39 -17.52
CA LYS A 90 15.30 -26.81 -17.19
C LYS A 90 14.94 -27.03 -15.72
N ILE A 91 14.18 -28.07 -15.46
CA ILE A 91 13.87 -28.52 -14.10
C ILE A 91 15.06 -29.32 -13.56
N ASP A 92 15.61 -28.89 -12.42
CA ASP A 92 16.75 -29.52 -11.74
C ASP A 92 16.51 -29.57 -10.22
N GLY A 93 15.75 -30.58 -9.78
CA GLY A 93 15.31 -30.71 -8.39
C GLY A 93 14.47 -29.51 -7.95
N ASP A 94 14.87 -28.84 -6.86
CA ASP A 94 14.24 -27.63 -6.34
C ASP A 94 14.71 -26.34 -7.05
N LYS A 95 15.27 -26.45 -8.27
CA LYS A 95 15.65 -25.30 -9.10
C LYS A 95 15.05 -25.36 -10.51
N LEU A 96 14.61 -24.21 -11.00
CA LEU A 96 14.36 -23.96 -12.41
C LEU A 96 15.50 -23.08 -12.92
N ILE A 97 16.35 -23.63 -13.78
CA ILE A 97 17.51 -22.93 -14.33
C ILE A 97 17.17 -22.55 -15.76
N GLY A 98 16.94 -21.25 -16.00
CA GLY A 98 16.38 -20.81 -17.26
C GLY A 98 16.81 -19.43 -17.73
N THR A 99 16.16 -19.03 -18.82
CA THR A 99 16.36 -17.75 -19.49
C THR A 99 15.03 -17.02 -19.55
N PHE A 100 15.01 -15.81 -18.99
CA PHE A 100 13.93 -14.86 -19.06
C PHE A 100 14.10 -14.00 -20.29
N LYS A 101 13.09 -13.94 -21.15
CA LYS A 101 13.07 -13.16 -22.38
C LYS A 101 11.90 -12.20 -22.39
N GLN A 102 12.18 -10.94 -22.67
CA GLN A 102 11.14 -9.92 -22.80
C GLN A 102 11.63 -8.77 -23.68
N ALA A 103 10.76 -8.25 -24.56
CA ALA A 103 11.08 -7.12 -25.45
C ALA A 103 12.38 -7.30 -26.27
N GLY A 104 12.69 -8.54 -26.66
CA GLY A 104 13.89 -8.88 -27.43
C GLY A 104 15.18 -9.01 -26.61
N MET A 105 15.14 -8.77 -25.30
CA MET A 105 16.26 -8.98 -24.38
C MET A 105 16.16 -10.34 -23.69
N GLU A 106 17.31 -10.94 -23.37
CA GLU A 106 17.41 -12.24 -22.71
C GLU A 106 18.34 -12.16 -21.50
N PHE A 107 17.89 -12.68 -20.36
CA PHE A 107 18.61 -12.65 -19.09
C PHE A 107 18.55 -14.03 -18.42
N PRO A 108 19.64 -14.51 -17.79
CA PRO A 108 19.58 -15.70 -16.97
C PRO A 108 18.68 -15.45 -15.75
N LEU A 109 17.84 -16.42 -15.43
CA LEU A 109 17.03 -16.42 -14.22
C LEU A 109 17.01 -17.82 -13.65
N VAL A 110 17.40 -17.94 -12.38
CA VAL A 110 17.30 -19.17 -11.62
C VAL A 110 16.23 -18.98 -10.56
N LEU A 111 15.19 -19.81 -10.61
CA LEU A 111 14.17 -19.86 -9.57
C LEU A 111 14.47 -21.04 -8.66
N ALA A 112 14.33 -20.85 -7.36
CA ALA A 112 14.35 -21.91 -6.36
C ALA A 112 12.92 -22.16 -5.86
N LYS A 113 12.58 -23.43 -5.61
CA LYS A 113 11.31 -23.80 -4.98
C LYS A 113 11.27 -23.20 -3.59
N LYS A 114 10.29 -22.35 -3.32
CA LYS A 114 10.07 -21.81 -1.99
C LYS A 114 9.58 -22.97 -1.11
N ASN A 115 10.36 -23.33 -0.11
CA ASN A 115 9.88 -24.22 0.94
C ASN A 115 8.72 -23.50 1.63
N ASN A 116 7.54 -24.14 1.70
CA ASN A 116 6.33 -23.60 2.36
C ASN A 116 6.52 -23.22 3.85
N ASN A 117 7.73 -23.35 4.40
CA ASN A 117 8.12 -22.99 5.76
C ASN A 117 8.82 -21.63 5.89
N GLU A 118 9.22 -20.97 4.78
CA GLU A 118 9.68 -19.58 4.83
C GLU A 118 8.46 -18.65 4.82
N VAL A 119 7.81 -18.57 5.98
CA VAL A 119 6.79 -17.56 6.27
C VAL A 119 7.50 -16.21 6.37
N GLU A 120 7.01 -15.20 5.65
CA GLU A 120 7.49 -13.83 5.83
C GLU A 120 7.42 -13.47 7.32
N LEU A 121 8.58 -13.17 7.91
CA LEU A 121 8.67 -12.87 9.32
C LEU A 121 8.20 -11.44 9.54
N ARG A 122 7.08 -11.32 10.27
CA ARG A 122 6.51 -10.06 10.73
C ARG A 122 6.45 -10.12 12.26
N PRO A 123 7.62 -10.09 12.95
CA PRO A 123 7.72 -10.39 14.39
C PRO A 123 6.92 -9.44 15.27
N GLN A 124 6.67 -8.21 14.80
CA GLN A 124 5.87 -7.22 15.53
C GLN A 124 4.36 -7.43 15.39
N THR A 125 3.89 -8.20 14.41
CA THR A 125 2.45 -8.45 14.22
C THR A 125 1.90 -9.23 15.42
N PRO A 126 1.04 -8.62 16.25
CA PRO A 126 0.55 -9.25 17.46
C PRO A 126 -0.36 -10.43 17.10
N LYS A 127 -0.37 -11.45 17.97
CA LYS A 127 -1.20 -12.64 17.82
C LYS A 127 -2.18 -12.75 18.99
N PRO A 128 -3.43 -13.19 18.75
CA PRO A 128 -4.36 -13.45 19.84
C PRO A 128 -3.91 -14.65 20.70
N PRO A 129 -4.35 -14.73 21.97
CA PRO A 129 -5.20 -13.76 22.65
C PRO A 129 -4.44 -12.47 22.99
N TYR A 130 -5.10 -11.32 22.81
CA TYR A 130 -4.54 -10.01 23.17
C TYR A 130 -4.67 -9.75 24.68
N ASP A 131 -3.77 -8.95 25.23
CA ASP A 131 -3.79 -8.51 26.63
C ASP A 131 -4.67 -7.28 26.88
N TYR A 132 -5.39 -6.82 25.84
CA TYR A 132 -6.33 -5.71 25.84
C TYR A 132 -7.69 -6.13 25.27
N ILE A 133 -8.69 -5.26 25.39
CA ILE A 133 -10.06 -5.55 24.95
C ILE A 133 -10.19 -5.22 23.47
N THR A 134 -10.77 -6.14 22.69
CA THR A 134 -11.15 -5.89 21.30
C THR A 134 -12.64 -6.06 21.12
N LYS A 135 -13.29 -5.11 20.44
CA LYS A 135 -14.70 -5.17 20.02
C LYS A 135 -14.78 -4.98 18.52
N GLU A 136 -15.46 -5.88 17.83
CA GLU A 136 -15.89 -5.64 16.46
C GLU A 136 -17.04 -4.63 16.47
N VAL A 137 -16.98 -3.64 15.60
CA VAL A 137 -17.94 -2.54 15.54
C VAL A 137 -18.39 -2.29 14.11
N GLU A 138 -19.60 -1.76 13.97
CA GLU A 138 -20.13 -1.26 12.70
C GLU A 138 -20.45 0.23 12.87
N VAL A 139 -19.87 1.06 12.01
CA VAL A 139 -20.08 2.50 11.98
C VAL A 139 -20.90 2.84 10.74
N PHE A 140 -22.06 3.46 10.93
CA PHE A 140 -22.91 3.87 9.81
C PHE A 140 -22.70 5.34 9.46
N ASN A 141 -22.14 5.59 8.27
CA ASN A 141 -22.06 6.94 7.73
C ASN A 141 -23.38 7.31 7.05
N LYS A 142 -24.20 8.06 7.79
CA LYS A 142 -25.52 8.53 7.34
C LYS A 142 -25.47 9.45 6.12
N LYS A 143 -24.39 10.22 5.91
CA LYS A 143 -24.28 11.16 4.78
C LYS A 143 -24.09 10.43 3.45
N GLN A 144 -23.37 9.31 3.50
CA GLN A 144 -23.00 8.52 2.33
C GLN A 144 -23.83 7.24 2.19
N GLU A 145 -24.63 6.92 3.22
CA GLU A 145 -25.46 5.72 3.31
C GLU A 145 -24.63 4.43 3.18
N VAL A 146 -23.49 4.41 3.88
CA VAL A 146 -22.52 3.31 3.82
C VAL A 146 -22.22 2.82 5.23
N LYS A 147 -22.16 1.49 5.41
CA LYS A 147 -21.73 0.86 6.66
C LYS A 147 -20.24 0.50 6.57
N LEU A 148 -19.50 0.84 7.62
CA LEU A 148 -18.07 0.56 7.74
C LEU A 148 -17.84 -0.39 8.89
N ALA A 149 -17.09 -1.47 8.65
CA ALA A 149 -16.68 -2.39 9.69
C ALA A 149 -15.37 -1.93 10.32
N GLY A 150 -15.20 -2.21 11.62
CA GLY A 150 -13.96 -1.86 12.31
C GLY A 150 -13.73 -2.66 13.58
N THR A 151 -12.57 -2.46 14.18
CA THR A 151 -12.21 -2.98 15.50
C THR A 151 -11.89 -1.84 16.43
N LEU A 152 -12.60 -1.76 17.55
CA LEU A 152 -12.27 -0.92 18.68
C LEU A 152 -11.36 -1.71 19.64
N SER A 153 -10.13 -1.23 19.82
CA SER A 153 -9.15 -1.79 20.77
C SER A 153 -9.03 -0.86 21.97
N LEU A 154 -9.20 -1.39 23.18
CA LEU A 154 -9.28 -0.60 24.42
C LEU A 154 -8.31 -1.16 25.46
N PRO A 155 -7.64 -0.29 26.25
CA PRO A 155 -6.91 -0.70 27.44
C PRO A 155 -7.75 -1.62 28.34
N ARG A 156 -7.09 -2.58 29.00
CA ARG A 156 -7.77 -3.55 29.87
C ARG A 156 -8.35 -2.92 31.14
N GLU A 157 -7.70 -1.86 31.62
CA GLU A 157 -8.07 -1.15 32.83
C GLU A 157 -8.32 0.32 32.54
N GLY A 158 -9.17 0.94 33.35
CA GLY A 158 -9.62 2.31 33.16
C GLY A 158 -10.85 2.42 32.25
N ASN A 159 -11.49 3.57 32.33
CA ASN A 159 -12.64 3.97 31.51
C ASN A 159 -12.51 5.41 30.98
N ASP A 160 -11.44 6.10 31.34
CA ASP A 160 -11.11 7.47 30.92
C ASP A 160 -9.70 7.46 30.34
N PHE A 161 -9.61 7.18 29.04
CA PHE A 161 -8.37 7.15 28.27
C PHE A 161 -8.60 7.78 26.89
N PRO A 162 -7.56 8.36 26.27
CA PRO A 162 -7.65 8.84 24.91
C PRO A 162 -7.92 7.69 23.93
N ILE A 163 -8.69 7.95 22.89
CA ILE A 163 -8.91 7.03 21.76
C ILE A 163 -8.49 7.70 20.47
N VAL A 164 -7.66 7.02 19.67
CA VAL A 164 -7.32 7.46 18.32
C VAL A 164 -8.15 6.74 17.26
N VAL A 165 -8.81 7.49 16.38
CA VAL A 165 -9.33 6.92 15.13
C VAL A 165 -8.17 6.88 14.13
N MET A 166 -7.82 5.70 13.65
CA MET A 166 -6.73 5.52 12.68
C MET A 166 -7.27 5.60 11.25
N ILE A 167 -6.58 6.36 10.40
CA ILE A 167 -7.01 6.68 9.04
C ILE A 167 -5.90 6.24 8.07
N THR A 168 -6.24 5.29 7.21
CA THR A 168 -5.34 4.67 6.24
C THR A 168 -4.87 5.67 5.18
N GLY A 169 -3.74 5.35 4.55
CA GLY A 169 -3.24 6.07 3.37
C GLY A 169 -4.03 5.79 2.09
N SER A 170 -3.49 6.20 0.95
CA SER A 170 -4.19 6.13 -0.33
C SER A 170 -4.45 4.71 -0.84
N GLY A 171 -5.59 4.53 -1.50
CA GLY A 171 -6.05 3.25 -2.01
C GLY A 171 -7.15 2.63 -1.13
N THR A 172 -7.55 1.42 -1.44
CA THR A 172 -8.55 0.68 -0.65
C THR A 172 -7.80 -0.26 0.31
N GLN A 173 -7.87 0.01 1.62
CA GLN A 173 -7.10 -0.72 2.63
C GLN A 173 -7.99 -1.32 3.72
N ASN A 174 -7.57 -2.48 4.25
CA ASN A 174 -8.22 -3.03 5.44
C ASN A 174 -7.83 -2.21 6.69
N ARG A 175 -8.52 -2.45 7.81
CA ARG A 175 -8.26 -1.76 9.09
C ARG A 175 -6.85 -1.90 9.66
N ASP A 176 -6.05 -2.82 9.14
CA ASP A 176 -4.69 -3.06 9.58
C ASP A 176 -3.65 -2.26 8.77
N GLU A 177 -4.09 -1.54 7.73
CA GLU A 177 -3.24 -0.89 6.72
C GLU A 177 -2.26 -1.90 6.08
N GLU A 178 -2.80 -3.07 5.71
CA GLU A 178 -1.97 -4.20 5.33
C GLU A 178 -1.24 -3.99 4.00
N ILE A 179 0.10 -4.06 4.05
CA ILE A 179 0.98 -3.87 2.89
C ILE A 179 2.20 -4.78 3.00
N PHE A 180 2.48 -5.58 1.96
CA PHE A 180 3.57 -6.57 1.96
C PHE A 180 3.61 -7.47 3.23
N GLY A 181 2.44 -7.87 3.72
CA GLY A 181 2.29 -8.68 4.94
C GLY A 181 2.51 -7.91 6.26
N HIS A 182 2.96 -6.66 6.21
CA HIS A 182 2.97 -5.78 7.38
C HIS A 182 1.56 -5.34 7.73
N LYS A 183 1.31 -5.14 9.03
CA LYS A 183 0.05 -4.65 9.58
C LYS A 183 0.29 -3.44 10.49
N PRO A 184 0.75 -2.29 9.95
CA PRO A 184 1.18 -1.14 10.76
C PRO A 184 0.14 -0.71 11.78
N PHE A 185 -1.12 -0.57 11.39
CA PHE A 185 -2.16 -0.12 12.33
C PHE A 185 -2.46 -1.15 13.41
N LEU A 186 -2.28 -2.46 13.15
CA LEU A 186 -2.41 -3.48 14.19
C LEU A 186 -1.27 -3.41 15.20
N VAL A 187 -0.04 -3.20 14.72
CA VAL A 187 1.13 -3.03 15.60
C VAL A 187 0.97 -1.77 16.46
N ILE A 188 0.57 -0.65 15.85
CA ILE A 188 0.32 0.61 16.57
C ILE A 188 -0.82 0.42 17.58
N ALA A 189 -1.96 -0.14 17.20
CA ALA A 189 -3.10 -0.35 18.10
C ALA A 189 -2.73 -1.23 19.31
N ASN A 190 -2.01 -2.32 19.08
CA ASN A 190 -1.52 -3.19 20.15
C ASN A 190 -0.57 -2.45 21.10
N TYR A 191 0.32 -1.61 20.56
CA TYR A 191 1.23 -0.82 21.39
C TYR A 191 0.48 0.22 22.21
N LEU A 192 -0.41 1.00 21.58
CA LEU A 192 -1.21 2.03 22.23
C LEU A 192 -2.09 1.45 23.34
N ALA A 193 -2.76 0.32 23.10
CA ALA A 193 -3.62 -0.33 24.09
C ALA A 193 -2.85 -0.72 25.37
N LYS A 194 -1.62 -1.22 25.23
CA LYS A 194 -0.73 -1.54 26.36
C LYS A 194 -0.24 -0.30 27.11
N TYR A 195 -0.26 0.85 26.46
CA TYR A 195 0.15 2.14 27.04
C TYR A 195 -1.04 2.98 27.54
N GLY A 196 -2.24 2.40 27.60
CA GLY A 196 -3.43 3.07 28.15
C GLY A 196 -4.09 4.01 27.15
N ILE A 197 -3.98 3.75 25.85
CA ILE A 197 -4.59 4.52 24.77
C ILE A 197 -5.46 3.57 23.93
N GLY A 198 -6.72 3.89 23.73
CA GLY A 198 -7.60 3.13 22.84
C GLY A 198 -7.38 3.49 21.37
N SER A 199 -7.85 2.64 20.47
CA SER A 199 -7.84 2.92 19.03
C SER A 199 -9.04 2.32 18.32
N LEU A 200 -9.63 3.08 17.40
CA LEU A 200 -10.61 2.59 16.45
C LEU A 200 -9.96 2.51 15.07
N ARG A 201 -9.98 1.30 14.48
CA ARG A 201 -9.49 1.03 13.13
C ARG A 201 -10.66 0.54 12.28
N MET A 202 -10.79 1.04 11.06
CA MET A 202 -11.91 0.71 10.17
C MET A 202 -11.39 0.19 8.84
N ASP A 203 -12.15 -0.73 8.23
CA ASP A 203 -11.91 -1.12 6.85
C ASP A 203 -12.44 -0.01 5.94
N ASP A 204 -11.68 0.35 4.90
CA ASP A 204 -12.14 1.28 3.88
C ASP A 204 -13.34 0.69 3.11
N ARG A 205 -14.02 1.53 2.32
CA ARG A 205 -15.16 1.08 1.51
C ARG A 205 -14.75 -0.05 0.56
N GLY A 206 -15.57 -1.10 0.50
CA GLY A 206 -15.39 -2.21 -0.43
C GLY A 206 -14.29 -3.22 -0.07
N ILE A 207 -13.76 -3.17 1.15
CA ILE A 207 -12.81 -4.16 1.67
C ILE A 207 -13.18 -4.59 3.09
N GLY A 208 -12.76 -5.80 3.47
CA GLY A 208 -13.07 -6.37 4.78
C GLY A 208 -14.58 -6.54 4.98
N GLY A 209 -15.10 -5.92 6.04
CA GLY A 209 -16.54 -5.96 6.36
C GLY A 209 -17.33 -4.72 5.94
N SER A 210 -16.69 -3.74 5.30
CA SER A 210 -17.31 -2.48 4.89
C SER A 210 -18.06 -2.61 3.56
N ASP A 211 -19.17 -1.90 3.43
CA ASP A 211 -19.92 -1.80 2.19
C ASP A 211 -19.07 -1.09 1.10
N GLU A 212 -19.30 -1.40 -0.18
CA GLU A 212 -18.61 -0.76 -1.31
C GLU A 212 -18.91 0.75 -1.43
N GLY A 213 -20.08 1.19 -0.97
CA GLY A 213 -20.54 2.57 -1.08
C GLY A 213 -20.78 3.02 -2.53
N LYS A 214 -20.86 4.35 -2.72
CA LYS A 214 -21.03 4.95 -4.05
C LYS A 214 -19.73 4.89 -4.86
N PRO A 215 -19.79 4.72 -6.19
CA PRO A 215 -18.60 4.63 -7.01
C PRO A 215 -17.84 5.96 -7.07
N ASN A 216 -16.52 5.86 -7.29
CA ASN A 216 -15.59 6.98 -7.40
C ASN A 216 -15.55 7.90 -6.16
N PRO A 217 -15.36 7.35 -4.95
CA PRO A 217 -15.20 8.19 -3.77
C PRO A 217 -13.93 9.05 -3.88
N THR A 218 -13.96 10.18 -3.19
CA THR A 218 -12.85 11.12 -3.05
C THR A 218 -12.38 11.20 -1.60
N THR A 219 -11.24 11.84 -1.35
CA THR A 219 -10.75 12.14 0.00
C THR A 219 -11.80 12.86 0.87
N ALA A 220 -12.65 13.71 0.27
CA ALA A 220 -13.74 14.37 0.98
C ALA A 220 -14.82 13.37 1.47
N ASP A 221 -15.11 12.34 0.67
CA ASP A 221 -16.05 11.29 1.08
C ASP A 221 -15.48 10.47 2.24
N PHE A 222 -14.20 10.13 2.19
CA PHE A 222 -13.49 9.43 3.28
C PHE A 222 -13.45 10.27 4.56
N ALA A 223 -13.35 11.60 4.47
CA ALA A 223 -13.49 12.46 5.65
C ALA A 223 -14.87 12.32 6.33
N THR A 224 -15.94 12.09 5.57
CA THR A 224 -17.27 11.85 6.18
C THR A 224 -17.37 10.49 6.87
N ASP A 225 -16.60 9.51 6.41
CA ASP A 225 -16.49 8.19 7.05
C ASP A 225 -15.81 8.34 8.42
N ILE A 226 -14.69 9.06 8.47
CA ILE A 226 -13.97 9.32 9.72
C ILE A 226 -14.78 10.18 10.69
N ALA A 227 -15.51 11.20 10.21
CA ALA A 227 -16.43 11.97 11.04
C ALA A 227 -17.52 11.09 11.68
N SER A 228 -17.98 10.05 10.97
CA SER A 228 -18.96 9.08 11.50
C SER A 228 -18.34 8.16 12.56
N ALA A 229 -17.03 7.89 12.48
CA ALA A 229 -16.30 7.17 13.51
C ALA A 229 -16.16 7.98 14.81
N VAL A 230 -15.89 9.28 14.69
CA VAL A 230 -15.88 10.22 15.84
C VAL A 230 -17.27 10.30 16.48
N GLU A 231 -18.34 10.38 15.67
CA GLU A 231 -19.72 10.31 16.15
C GLU A 231 -19.99 9.01 16.91
N TYR A 232 -19.63 7.86 16.33
CA TYR A 232 -19.81 6.55 16.96
C TYR A 232 -19.14 6.49 18.34
N LEU A 233 -17.87 6.89 18.44
CA LEU A 233 -17.16 6.93 19.72
C LEU A 233 -17.82 7.88 20.73
N THR A 234 -18.34 9.01 20.26
CA THR A 234 -19.08 9.95 21.12
C THR A 234 -20.36 9.33 21.66
N THR A 235 -21.09 8.55 20.85
CA THR A 235 -22.31 7.85 21.30
C THR A 235 -22.03 6.71 22.26
N GLU A 236 -20.81 6.19 22.27
CA GLU A 236 -20.30 5.21 23.25
C GLU A 236 -19.66 5.89 24.48
N ASP A 237 -19.97 7.17 24.72
CA ASP A 237 -19.53 8.01 25.85
C ASP A 237 -18.01 8.29 25.92
N TYR A 238 -17.25 8.08 24.83
CA TYR A 238 -15.85 8.51 24.76
C TYR A 238 -15.73 10.00 24.41
N THR A 239 -14.91 10.73 25.16
CA THR A 239 -14.81 12.20 25.04
C THR A 239 -13.42 12.71 24.68
N ASN A 240 -12.37 11.92 24.91
CA ASN A 240 -10.98 12.25 24.57
C ASN A 240 -10.58 11.56 23.25
N ILE A 241 -11.09 12.07 22.14
CA ILE A 241 -10.92 11.46 20.81
C ILE A 241 -9.85 12.24 20.03
N GLY A 242 -8.85 11.55 19.50
CA GLY A 242 -7.89 12.08 18.54
C GLY A 242 -7.95 11.36 17.20
N LEU A 243 -7.29 11.91 16.18
CA LEU A 243 -7.15 11.29 14.87
C LEU A 243 -5.68 10.97 14.60
N LEU A 244 -5.39 9.77 14.12
CA LEU A 244 -4.07 9.36 13.66
C LEU A 244 -4.16 9.00 12.17
N GLY A 245 -3.59 9.82 11.31
CA GLY A 245 -3.66 9.62 9.86
C GLY A 245 -2.29 9.33 9.26
N HIS A 246 -2.20 8.30 8.42
CA HIS A 246 -0.99 7.99 7.66
C HIS A 246 -1.14 8.40 6.18
N SER A 247 -0.14 9.05 5.60
CA SER A 247 -0.15 9.45 4.18
C SER A 247 -1.41 10.26 3.83
N GLU A 248 -2.28 9.80 2.91
CA GLU A 248 -3.59 10.44 2.63
C GLU A 248 -4.47 10.59 3.88
N GLY A 249 -4.42 9.65 4.83
CA GLY A 249 -5.09 9.77 6.11
C GLY A 249 -4.66 11.01 6.91
N GLY A 250 -3.42 11.46 6.71
CA GLY A 250 -2.90 12.71 7.24
C GLY A 250 -3.49 13.97 6.61
N MET A 251 -4.08 13.88 5.41
CA MET A 251 -4.92 14.93 4.81
C MET A 251 -6.34 14.88 5.38
N ILE A 252 -6.89 13.67 5.54
CA ILE A 252 -8.26 13.45 6.00
C ILE A 252 -8.45 13.94 7.44
N ALA A 253 -7.46 13.70 8.32
CA ALA A 253 -7.52 14.09 9.73
C ALA A 253 -7.79 15.61 9.92
N PRO A 254 -7.02 16.53 9.31
CA PRO A 254 -7.33 17.96 9.34
C PRO A 254 -8.68 18.32 8.71
N ILE A 255 -9.11 17.67 7.63
CA ILE A 255 -10.44 17.93 7.02
C ILE A 255 -11.55 17.73 8.06
N VAL A 256 -11.49 16.63 8.82
CA VAL A 256 -12.48 16.33 9.87
C VAL A 256 -12.36 17.30 11.05
N ALA A 257 -11.14 17.54 11.52
CA ALA A 257 -10.91 18.29 12.76
C ALA A 257 -11.22 19.78 12.66
N VAL A 258 -11.24 20.35 11.45
CA VAL A 258 -11.68 21.75 11.25
C VAL A 258 -13.14 21.94 11.62
N ASP A 259 -13.99 20.96 11.35
CA ASP A 259 -15.45 21.05 11.50
C ASP A 259 -16.01 20.24 12.68
N ASP A 260 -15.18 19.44 13.37
CA ASP A 260 -15.60 18.61 14.50
C ASP A 260 -14.82 18.91 15.79
N VAL A 261 -15.44 19.72 16.67
CA VAL A 261 -14.88 20.14 17.97
C VAL A 261 -14.67 18.99 18.97
N ARG A 262 -15.16 17.79 18.68
CA ARG A 262 -14.96 16.60 19.51
C ARG A 262 -13.56 16.02 19.31
N VAL A 263 -12.91 16.29 18.19
CA VAL A 263 -11.50 15.93 17.96
C VAL A 263 -10.60 16.82 18.82
N LYS A 264 -9.78 16.19 19.66
CA LYS A 264 -8.95 16.86 20.68
C LYS A 264 -7.49 16.98 20.29
N PHE A 265 -6.99 16.15 19.39
CA PHE A 265 -5.60 16.21 18.90
C PHE A 265 -5.44 15.43 17.58
N LEU A 266 -4.36 15.71 16.86
CA LEU A 266 -3.98 15.03 15.62
C LEU A 266 -2.58 14.42 15.74
N VAL A 267 -2.42 13.21 15.20
CA VAL A 267 -1.13 12.57 14.92
C VAL A 267 -1.05 12.33 13.41
N LEU A 268 -0.12 13.01 12.76
CA LEU A 268 0.05 13.02 11.31
C LEU A 268 1.32 12.23 10.98
N LEU A 269 1.17 11.04 10.41
CA LEU A 269 2.27 10.16 10.03
C LEU A 269 2.51 10.28 8.52
N ALA A 270 3.70 10.72 8.12
CA ALA A 270 4.06 10.90 6.72
C ALA A 270 2.99 11.68 5.93
N ALA A 271 2.46 12.75 6.52
CA ALA A 271 1.32 13.49 5.99
C ALA A 271 1.74 14.58 4.98
N PRO A 272 0.97 14.81 3.91
CA PRO A 272 1.15 15.95 3.02
C PRO A 272 1.08 17.29 3.75
N GLY A 273 2.13 18.11 3.59
CA GLY A 273 2.24 19.47 4.13
C GLY A 273 2.27 20.58 3.08
N ILE A 274 2.38 20.21 1.81
CA ILE A 274 2.48 21.12 0.65
C ILE A 274 1.38 20.76 -0.37
N PRO A 275 1.07 21.64 -1.36
CA PRO A 275 0.11 21.32 -2.41
C PRO A 275 0.39 19.95 -3.04
N CYS A 276 -0.64 19.12 -3.17
CA CYS A 276 -0.46 17.72 -3.56
C CYS A 276 0.07 17.53 -4.99
N SER A 277 -0.17 18.52 -5.87
CA SER A 277 0.47 18.60 -7.19
C SER A 277 1.99 18.73 -7.11
N GLU A 278 2.51 19.53 -6.16
CA GLU A 278 3.94 19.67 -5.90
C GLU A 278 4.51 18.42 -5.21
N LEU A 279 3.78 17.87 -4.24
CA LEU A 279 4.14 16.61 -3.56
C LEU A 279 4.37 15.49 -4.57
N LEU A 280 3.46 15.26 -5.51
CA LEU A 280 3.61 14.19 -6.50
C LEU A 280 4.78 14.42 -7.45
N ILE A 281 5.13 15.68 -7.76
CA ILE A 281 6.33 15.97 -8.54
C ILE A 281 7.58 15.55 -7.76
N LEU A 282 7.67 15.89 -6.47
CA LEU A 282 8.79 15.54 -5.60
C LEU A 282 8.90 14.03 -5.38
N GLN A 283 7.77 13.37 -5.08
CA GLN A 283 7.69 11.92 -4.92
C GLN A 283 8.20 11.19 -6.16
N ASN A 284 7.69 11.56 -7.34
CA ASN A 284 8.09 10.91 -8.59
C ASN A 284 9.58 11.13 -8.89
N ASP A 285 10.12 12.33 -8.62
CA ASP A 285 11.57 12.59 -8.78
C ASP A 285 12.41 11.75 -7.82
N ALA A 286 12.05 11.74 -6.53
CA ALA A 286 12.81 11.06 -5.49
C ALA A 286 12.86 9.55 -5.73
N ILE A 287 11.73 8.93 -6.07
CA ILE A 287 11.66 7.49 -6.38
C ILE A 287 12.44 7.19 -7.66
N ALA A 288 12.23 7.94 -8.74
CA ALA A 288 12.94 7.69 -10.00
C ALA A 288 14.45 7.89 -9.87
N ARG A 289 14.89 8.89 -9.09
CA ARG A 289 16.28 9.11 -8.73
C ARG A 289 16.85 7.96 -7.92
N GLY A 290 16.09 7.43 -6.95
CA GLY A 290 16.47 6.25 -6.18
C GLY A 290 16.70 5.00 -7.05
N TYR A 291 15.99 4.88 -8.18
CA TYR A 291 16.22 3.86 -9.20
C TYR A 291 17.35 4.19 -10.20
N GLY A 292 18.09 5.29 -9.99
CA GLY A 292 19.22 5.68 -10.83
C GLY A 292 18.84 6.30 -12.17
N MET A 293 17.63 6.86 -12.29
CA MET A 293 17.22 7.56 -13.51
C MET A 293 18.12 8.79 -13.77
N PRO A 294 18.62 8.99 -15.01
CA PRO A 294 19.43 10.15 -15.35
C PRO A 294 18.70 11.49 -15.14
N ASP A 295 19.43 12.51 -14.69
CA ASP A 295 18.88 13.86 -14.41
C ASP A 295 18.12 14.46 -15.61
N SER A 296 18.58 14.22 -16.84
CA SER A 296 17.89 14.70 -18.04
C SER A 296 16.49 14.12 -18.21
N LEU A 297 16.26 12.86 -17.80
CA LEU A 297 14.95 12.22 -17.84
C LEU A 297 14.09 12.65 -16.65
N LEU A 298 14.70 12.86 -15.48
CA LEU A 298 14.02 13.40 -14.31
C LEU A 298 13.43 14.79 -14.59
N GLU A 299 14.22 15.70 -15.14
CA GLU A 299 13.75 17.05 -15.50
C GLU A 299 12.68 17.02 -16.60
N HIS A 300 12.82 16.10 -17.57
CA HIS A 300 11.79 15.88 -18.58
C HIS A 300 10.46 15.40 -17.96
N ASN A 301 10.50 14.41 -17.07
CA ASN A 301 9.33 13.86 -16.39
C ASN A 301 8.65 14.89 -15.48
N LYS A 302 9.42 15.67 -14.72
CA LYS A 302 8.88 16.79 -13.91
C LYS A 302 8.08 17.77 -14.77
N LYS A 303 8.62 18.13 -15.94
CA LYS A 303 7.95 19.07 -16.85
C LYS A 303 6.63 18.49 -17.39
N ILE A 304 6.63 17.22 -17.78
CA ILE A 304 5.42 16.52 -18.26
C ILE A 304 4.38 16.42 -17.14
N ASN A 305 4.77 15.99 -15.95
CA ASN A 305 3.88 15.87 -14.80
C ASN A 305 3.26 17.23 -14.43
N ARG A 306 4.06 18.29 -14.39
CA ARG A 306 3.57 19.64 -14.13
C ARG A 306 2.53 20.08 -15.16
N LEU A 307 2.79 19.88 -16.46
CA LEU A 307 1.80 20.21 -17.50
C LEU A 307 0.47 19.46 -17.31
N MET A 308 0.52 18.18 -16.95
CA MET A 308 -0.69 17.38 -16.71
C MET A 308 -1.42 17.82 -15.44
N TYR A 309 -0.69 18.16 -14.36
CA TYR A 309 -1.28 18.59 -13.10
C TYR A 309 -1.87 20.00 -13.20
N ASP A 310 -1.19 20.93 -13.89
CA ASP A 310 -1.69 22.27 -14.17
C ASP A 310 -2.98 22.20 -15.00
N PHE A 311 -3.05 21.26 -15.97
CA PHE A 311 -4.29 21.01 -16.71
C PHE A 311 -5.41 20.56 -15.77
N ILE A 312 -5.16 19.58 -14.89
CA ILE A 312 -6.17 19.08 -13.94
C ILE A 312 -6.63 20.18 -12.98
N ASP A 313 -5.70 20.96 -12.44
CA ASP A 313 -5.96 22.03 -11.49
C ASP A 313 -6.87 23.11 -12.11
N SER A 314 -6.57 23.53 -13.35
CA SER A 314 -7.34 24.55 -14.07
C SER A 314 -8.56 24.03 -14.85
N TYR A 315 -8.85 22.73 -14.80
CA TYR A 315 -9.92 22.14 -15.61
C TYR A 315 -11.34 22.43 -15.08
N GLU A 316 -12.16 23.10 -15.90
CA GLU A 316 -13.55 23.45 -15.58
C GLU A 316 -14.59 22.77 -16.51
N GLY A 317 -14.18 21.85 -17.37
CA GLY A 317 -15.08 21.18 -18.32
C GLY A 317 -15.85 19.98 -17.75
N ASP A 318 -16.72 19.38 -18.58
CA ASP A 318 -17.60 18.28 -18.18
C ASP A 318 -17.05 16.87 -18.46
N ASN A 319 -16.00 16.74 -19.30
CA ASN A 319 -15.47 15.46 -19.76
C ASN A 319 -13.93 15.44 -19.75
N ILE A 320 -13.36 15.45 -18.55
CA ILE A 320 -11.91 15.53 -18.35
C ILE A 320 -11.16 14.44 -19.09
N LYS A 321 -11.74 13.24 -19.27
CA LYS A 321 -11.06 12.14 -19.98
C LYS A 321 -10.89 12.42 -21.46
N ALA A 322 -11.91 12.98 -22.12
CA ALA A 322 -11.82 13.36 -23.52
C ALA A 322 -10.86 14.55 -23.68
N ASP A 323 -10.97 15.54 -22.81
CA ASP A 323 -10.22 16.79 -22.91
C ASP A 323 -8.74 16.61 -22.55
N MET A 324 -8.43 15.84 -21.50
CA MET A 324 -7.06 15.43 -21.17
C MET A 324 -6.44 14.66 -22.34
N ARG A 325 -7.17 13.74 -22.97
CA ARG A 325 -6.65 13.02 -24.15
C ARG A 325 -6.35 13.99 -25.31
N ALA A 326 -7.24 14.95 -25.56
CA ALA A 326 -7.02 15.96 -26.60
C ALA A 326 -5.82 16.86 -26.28
N PHE A 327 -5.68 17.26 -25.01
CA PHE A 327 -4.55 18.02 -24.50
C PHE A 327 -3.23 17.25 -24.67
N MET A 328 -3.16 15.99 -24.25
CA MET A 328 -1.97 15.14 -24.42
C MET A 328 -1.58 14.99 -25.89
N LYS A 329 -2.55 14.85 -26.82
CA LYS A 329 -2.26 14.84 -28.26
C LYS A 329 -1.68 16.16 -28.75
N LYS A 330 -2.25 17.29 -28.32
CA LYS A 330 -1.81 18.63 -28.69
C LYS A 330 -0.38 18.90 -28.20
N GLU A 331 -0.06 18.49 -26.98
CA GLU A 331 1.25 18.63 -26.36
C GLU A 331 2.23 17.51 -26.77
N ASN A 332 1.84 16.63 -27.70
CA ASN A 332 2.63 15.51 -28.21
C ASN A 332 3.16 14.58 -27.10
N LEU A 333 2.34 14.34 -26.08
CA LEU A 333 2.60 13.45 -24.94
C LEU A 333 2.12 12.01 -25.24
N PRO A 334 2.83 10.99 -24.73
CA PRO A 334 2.40 9.60 -24.87
C PRO A 334 1.08 9.37 -24.12
N ILE A 335 0.14 8.63 -24.73
CA ILE A 335 -1.15 8.32 -24.14
C ILE A 335 -1.17 6.85 -23.74
N ASP A 336 -1.01 6.59 -22.44
CA ASP A 336 -1.33 5.31 -21.82
C ASP A 336 -2.77 5.38 -21.27
N GLU A 337 -3.66 4.49 -21.75
CA GLU A 337 -5.06 4.46 -21.32
C GLU A 337 -5.25 4.15 -19.83
N LYS A 338 -4.32 3.41 -19.21
CA LYS A 338 -4.35 3.16 -17.76
C LYS A 338 -3.97 4.42 -17.00
N GLN A 339 -2.89 5.09 -17.41
CA GLN A 339 -2.49 6.35 -16.81
C GLN A 339 -3.58 7.41 -16.97
N LEU A 340 -4.15 7.52 -18.18
CA LEU A 340 -5.25 8.44 -18.46
C LEU A 340 -6.44 8.15 -17.54
N LYS A 341 -6.79 6.88 -17.29
CA LYS A 341 -7.86 6.51 -16.36
C LYS A 341 -7.56 6.98 -14.93
N VAL A 342 -6.32 6.88 -14.46
CA VAL A 342 -5.91 7.34 -13.13
C VAL A 342 -5.98 8.87 -13.04
N LEU A 343 -5.33 9.57 -13.98
CA LEU A 343 -5.29 11.05 -14.04
C LEU A 343 -6.68 11.68 -14.11
N THR A 344 -7.65 10.97 -14.69
CA THR A 344 -9.02 11.47 -14.90
C THR A 344 -10.02 10.92 -13.89
N SER A 345 -9.56 10.15 -12.90
CA SER A 345 -10.42 9.67 -11.81
C SER A 345 -10.84 10.83 -10.90
N PRO A 346 -12.05 10.80 -10.31
CA PRO A 346 -12.48 11.84 -9.37
C PRO A 346 -11.54 11.99 -8.17
N TRP A 347 -11.05 10.88 -7.61
CA TRP A 347 -10.07 10.90 -6.52
C TRP A 347 -8.78 11.63 -6.91
N PHE A 348 -8.19 11.30 -8.07
CA PHE A 348 -6.93 11.93 -8.48
C PHE A 348 -7.09 13.42 -8.77
N GLN A 349 -8.22 13.82 -9.37
CA GLN A 349 -8.54 15.24 -9.56
C GLN A 349 -8.66 15.99 -8.23
N TYR A 350 -9.36 15.39 -7.26
CA TYR A 350 -9.47 15.94 -5.91
C TYR A 350 -8.10 16.07 -5.27
N PHE A 351 -7.29 15.00 -5.35
CA PHE A 351 -5.94 14.97 -4.79
C PHE A 351 -5.04 16.05 -5.38
N ILE A 352 -4.99 16.20 -6.71
CA ILE A 352 -4.16 17.23 -7.37
C ILE A 352 -4.53 18.65 -6.93
N ARG A 353 -5.83 18.92 -6.76
CA ARG A 353 -6.36 20.22 -6.33
C ARG A 353 -6.24 20.45 -4.82
N PHE A 354 -5.85 19.43 -4.05
CA PHE A 354 -5.82 19.52 -2.62
C PHE A 354 -4.61 20.33 -2.14
N ASN A 355 -4.89 21.34 -1.31
CA ASN A 355 -3.88 22.11 -0.61
C ASN A 355 -4.02 21.89 0.91
N PRO A 356 -3.09 21.17 1.57
CA PRO A 356 -3.14 20.92 3.01
C PRO A 356 -3.27 22.19 3.85
N ASN A 357 -2.70 23.31 3.39
CA ASN A 357 -2.77 24.58 4.09
C ASN A 357 -4.22 25.08 4.28
N ASP A 358 -5.15 24.75 3.39
CA ASP A 358 -6.56 25.17 3.48
C ASP A 358 -7.26 24.63 4.72
N TYR A 359 -6.73 23.56 5.32
CA TYR A 359 -7.24 22.93 6.53
C TYR A 359 -6.29 23.12 7.71
N LEU A 360 -4.99 22.87 7.53
CA LEU A 360 -4.00 22.97 8.61
C LEU A 360 -3.93 24.37 9.22
N GLN A 361 -4.10 25.43 8.43
CA GLN A 361 -4.13 26.82 8.94
C GLN A 361 -5.38 27.16 9.78
N LYS A 362 -6.29 26.21 9.99
CA LYS A 362 -7.48 26.36 10.84
C LYS A 362 -7.37 25.56 12.14
N ILE A 363 -6.37 24.67 12.24
CA ILE A 363 -6.22 23.74 13.37
C ILE A 363 -5.58 24.43 14.59
N LYS A 364 -6.31 24.45 15.72
CA LYS A 364 -5.86 25.03 16.99
C LYS A 364 -5.65 24.01 18.12
N ILE A 365 -6.00 22.75 17.86
CA ILE A 365 -5.78 21.62 18.77
C ILE A 365 -4.32 21.15 18.69
N PRO A 366 -3.84 20.37 19.68
CA PRO A 366 -2.54 19.72 19.61
C PRO A 366 -2.30 18.92 18.33
N VAL A 367 -1.11 19.06 17.73
CA VAL A 367 -0.70 18.30 16.53
C VAL A 367 0.70 17.71 16.71
N LEU A 368 0.86 16.42 16.47
CA LEU A 368 2.16 15.77 16.28
C LEU A 368 2.31 15.40 14.81
N ALA A 369 3.35 15.88 14.14
CA ALA A 369 3.66 15.50 12.76
C ALA A 369 5.01 14.78 12.67
N LEU A 370 5.01 13.58 12.12
CA LEU A 370 6.16 12.69 12.07
C LEU A 370 6.46 12.30 10.62
N ASN A 371 7.74 12.24 10.25
CA ASN A 371 8.20 11.67 8.96
C ASN A 371 9.53 10.92 9.15
N GLY A 372 9.80 9.93 8.29
CA GLY A 372 11.12 9.32 8.16
C GLY A 372 12.01 10.08 7.16
N SER A 373 13.32 10.18 7.43
CA SER A 373 14.28 10.90 6.56
C SER A 373 14.52 10.24 5.21
N LEU A 374 14.19 8.95 5.07
CA LEU A 374 14.23 8.19 3.82
C LEU A 374 12.83 8.01 3.21
N ASP A 375 11.83 8.80 3.64
CA ASP A 375 10.54 8.80 2.97
C ASP A 375 10.66 9.45 1.58
N LEU A 376 10.49 8.63 0.54
CA LEU A 376 10.49 9.07 -0.87
C LEU A 376 9.09 9.34 -1.42
N GLN A 377 8.03 9.07 -0.65
CA GLN A 377 6.65 9.32 -1.04
C GLN A 377 6.17 10.67 -0.50
N VAL A 378 6.49 10.96 0.75
CA VAL A 378 6.19 12.24 1.41
C VAL A 378 7.48 12.76 2.03
N LEU A 379 8.28 13.46 1.22
CA LEU A 379 9.61 13.93 1.62
C LEU A 379 9.52 14.75 2.91
N ALA A 380 10.31 14.35 3.90
CA ALA A 380 10.18 14.81 5.27
C ALA A 380 10.38 16.32 5.42
N ASP A 381 11.38 16.89 4.75
CA ASP A 381 11.76 18.28 4.96
C ASP A 381 10.69 19.25 4.43
N GLU A 382 10.23 19.04 3.19
CA GLU A 382 9.22 19.88 2.57
C GLU A 382 7.87 19.77 3.29
N ASN A 383 7.46 18.55 3.64
CA ASN A 383 6.15 18.31 4.23
C ASN A 383 6.08 18.71 5.70
N LEU A 384 7.09 18.40 6.53
CA LEU A 384 7.10 18.86 7.92
C LEU A 384 7.19 20.39 7.98
N HIS A 385 8.00 21.03 7.12
CA HIS A 385 8.07 22.48 7.04
C HIS A 385 6.74 23.11 6.59
N GLY A 386 6.07 22.51 5.60
CA GLY A 386 4.74 22.93 5.16
C GLY A 386 3.70 22.87 6.28
N ILE A 387 3.65 21.74 7.00
CA ILE A 387 2.76 21.56 8.17
C ILE A 387 3.05 22.60 9.25
N GLU A 388 4.32 22.76 9.64
CA GLU A 388 4.75 23.73 10.65
C GLU A 388 4.31 25.15 10.25
N LYS A 389 4.59 25.56 9.00
CA LYS A 389 4.22 26.88 8.49
C LYS A 389 2.71 27.11 8.55
N SER A 390 1.90 26.14 8.14
CA SER A 390 0.44 26.24 8.20
C SER A 390 -0.07 26.38 9.65
N LEU A 391 0.45 25.59 10.59
CA LEU A 391 0.05 25.64 12.00
C LEU A 391 0.51 26.95 12.68
N GLN A 392 1.69 27.45 12.33
CA GLN A 392 2.17 28.74 12.82
C GLN A 392 1.32 29.91 12.30
N ALA A 393 0.85 29.85 11.04
CA ALA A 393 0.01 30.90 10.46
C ALA A 393 -1.31 31.13 11.22
N THR A 394 -1.83 30.10 11.90
CA THR A 394 -3.04 30.18 12.74
C THR A 394 -2.74 30.54 14.20
N GLY A 395 -1.46 30.77 14.52
CA GLY A 395 -0.99 31.03 15.88
C GLY A 395 -1.05 29.80 16.78
N ASN A 396 -1.17 28.58 16.22
CA ASN A 396 -1.12 27.36 17.00
C ASN A 396 0.29 27.19 17.56
N LYS A 397 0.39 27.06 18.89
CA LYS A 397 1.65 26.83 19.62
C LYS A 397 1.75 25.42 20.19
N LYS A 398 0.72 24.60 19.97
CA LYS A 398 0.59 23.24 20.48
C LYS A 398 0.90 22.26 19.36
N PHE A 399 2.07 22.35 18.76
CA PHE A 399 2.48 21.37 17.77
C PHE A 399 3.93 20.96 17.96
N GLU A 400 4.21 19.74 17.52
CA GLU A 400 5.55 19.18 17.46
C GLU A 400 5.73 18.53 16.09
N THR A 401 6.88 18.80 15.45
CA THR A 401 7.30 18.11 14.24
C THR A 401 8.56 17.31 14.54
N LYS A 402 8.65 16.08 14.05
CA LYS A 402 9.84 15.24 14.25
C LYS A 402 10.17 14.43 12.99
N LYS A 403 11.41 14.58 12.53
CA LYS A 403 12.01 13.77 11.47
C LYS A 403 12.86 12.67 12.11
N PHE A 404 12.57 11.41 11.80
CA PHE A 404 13.34 10.26 12.26
C PHE A 404 14.39 9.88 11.23
N ASP A 405 15.64 9.72 11.67
CA ASP A 405 16.72 9.38 10.75
C ASP A 405 16.67 7.91 10.32
N GLY A 406 16.91 7.64 9.04
CA GLY A 406 16.98 6.30 8.48
C GLY A 406 15.64 5.59 8.29
N LEU A 407 14.50 6.24 8.59
CA LEU A 407 13.18 5.62 8.43
C LEU A 407 12.56 5.93 7.06
N ASN A 408 11.92 4.93 6.44
CA ASN A 408 11.16 5.09 5.19
C ASN A 408 9.72 5.61 5.43
N HIS A 409 8.89 5.61 4.38
CA HIS A 409 7.48 6.03 4.44
C HIS A 409 6.65 5.25 5.47
N LEU A 410 6.91 3.94 5.62
CA LEU A 410 6.23 3.07 6.60
C LEU A 410 6.86 3.16 8.00
N PHE A 411 7.79 4.09 8.21
CA PHE A 411 8.55 4.25 9.45
C PHE A 411 9.39 3.01 9.83
N GLN A 412 9.81 2.24 8.83
CA GLN A 412 10.75 1.12 9.00
C GLN A 412 12.18 1.59 8.83
N ASN A 413 13.13 1.00 9.57
CA ASN A 413 14.56 1.21 9.32
C ASN A 413 14.92 0.72 7.91
N ALA A 414 15.34 1.65 7.05
CA ALA A 414 15.57 1.40 5.64
C ALA A 414 16.97 1.82 5.22
N LYS A 415 17.39 1.37 4.03
CA LYS A 415 18.68 1.77 3.45
C LYS A 415 18.51 2.80 2.34
N THR A 416 17.52 2.62 1.48
CA THR A 416 17.27 3.54 0.36
C THR A 416 15.96 4.29 0.47
N GLY A 417 14.99 3.77 1.22
CA GLY A 417 13.63 4.35 1.29
C GLY A 417 12.72 3.97 0.12
N LEU A 418 13.25 3.24 -0.88
CA LEU A 418 12.46 2.79 -2.02
C LEU A 418 11.35 1.82 -1.60
N PRO A 419 10.14 1.91 -2.20
CA PRO A 419 9.03 1.00 -1.90
C PRO A 419 9.34 -0.49 -2.03
N VAL A 420 10.33 -0.86 -2.86
CA VAL A 420 10.79 -2.25 -2.97
C VAL A 420 11.31 -2.83 -1.65
N GLU A 421 11.90 -2.01 -0.78
CA GLU A 421 12.47 -2.50 0.48
C GLU A 421 11.37 -2.91 1.48
N TYR A 422 10.14 -2.42 1.32
CA TYR A 422 9.10 -2.55 2.34
C TYR A 422 8.85 -4.02 2.72
N GLY A 423 8.66 -4.89 1.72
CA GLY A 423 8.44 -6.32 1.97
C GLY A 423 9.70 -7.11 2.38
N GLN A 424 10.89 -6.55 2.17
CA GLN A 424 12.17 -7.16 2.53
C GLN A 424 12.55 -6.90 3.98
N ILE A 425 12.00 -5.84 4.58
CA ILE A 425 12.24 -5.47 5.96
C ILE A 425 11.29 -6.29 6.85
N GLU A 426 11.80 -6.90 7.93
CA GLU A 426 10.95 -7.66 8.87
C GLU A 426 10.21 -6.74 9.85
N GLU A 427 10.84 -5.61 10.22
CA GLU A 427 10.24 -4.56 11.05
C GLU A 427 9.04 -3.95 10.33
N THR A 428 7.88 -3.89 11.00
CA THR A 428 6.67 -3.22 10.53
C THR A 428 6.72 -1.72 10.78
N ILE A 429 7.20 -1.29 11.94
CA ILE A 429 7.34 0.12 12.32
C ILE A 429 8.38 0.24 13.45
N SER A 430 9.20 1.29 13.41
CA SER A 430 10.21 1.56 14.44
C SER A 430 9.59 1.74 15.83
N LEU A 431 10.21 1.11 16.83
CA LEU A 431 9.82 1.27 18.24
C LEU A 431 9.89 2.74 18.69
N GLU A 432 10.87 3.50 18.19
CA GLU A 432 11.02 4.92 18.55
C GLU A 432 9.79 5.74 18.14
N VAL A 433 9.15 5.37 17.03
CA VAL A 433 7.93 6.03 16.54
C VAL A 433 6.75 5.68 17.42
N LEU A 434 6.61 4.39 17.80
CA LEU A 434 5.57 3.94 18.74
C LEU A 434 5.69 4.62 20.11
N GLU A 435 6.91 4.73 20.63
CA GLU A 435 7.20 5.44 21.88
C GLU A 435 6.91 6.94 21.75
N THR A 436 7.29 7.59 20.65
CA THR A 436 7.02 9.01 20.43
C THR A 436 5.52 9.29 20.42
N ILE A 437 4.73 8.52 19.65
CA ILE A 437 3.28 8.69 19.57
C ILE A 437 2.62 8.50 20.94
N SER A 438 2.91 7.37 21.60
CA SER A 438 2.28 7.04 22.89
C SER A 438 2.64 8.02 24.00
N ASN A 439 3.91 8.41 24.11
CA ASN A 439 4.35 9.36 25.13
C ASN A 439 3.76 10.74 24.90
N TRP A 440 3.69 11.19 23.65
CA TRP A 440 3.11 12.50 23.32
C TRP A 440 1.61 12.54 23.65
N ILE A 441 0.84 11.52 23.25
CA ILE A 441 -0.60 11.45 23.56
C ILE A 441 -0.85 11.48 25.07
N LYS A 442 -0.04 10.79 25.87
CA LYS A 442 -0.19 10.76 27.33
C LYS A 442 0.16 12.07 28.05
N GLN A 443 0.83 12.99 27.37
CA GLN A 443 1.22 14.29 27.93
C GLN A 443 0.20 15.40 27.65
N LEU A 444 -0.79 15.15 26.78
CA LEU A 444 -1.90 16.07 26.51
C LEU A 444 -2.86 16.15 27.69
#